data_AF-A0AAC8TJA4-F1
#
_entry.id   AF-A0AAC8TJA4-F1
#
_cell.length_a   1.000
_cell.length_b   1.000
_cell.length_c   1.000
_cell.angle_alpha   90.00
_cell.angle_beta   90.00
_cell.angle_gamma   90.00
#
_symmetry.space_group_name_H-M   'P 1'
#
loop_
_entity.id
_entity.type
_entity.pdbx_description
1 polymer ?
#
loop_
_entity_poly.entity_id
_entity_poly.type
_entity_poly.pdbx_seq_one_letter_code
_entity_poly.pdbx_strand_id
1 'polypeptide(L)'
;MLEGRHASICATVYGRDCQQSPCPQDQVCQFQDYPQPVDAVWMQCISTCGQGAPPCPEGTVCHLYECHPACTPEDASSCEPGFTCHRKTDQEPWRCVPTPRATANSSP
;
A
#
# COMPACT_ATOMS: atom_id res chain seq x y z
N MET A 1 2.62 -38.51 2.13
CA MET A 1 1.67 -37.38 2.15
C MET A 1 2.30 -36.31 3.01
N LEU A 2 2.82 -35.22 2.43
CA LEU A 2 3.32 -34.10 3.22
C LEU A 2 2.09 -33.36 3.76
N GLU A 3 1.78 -33.58 5.04
CA GLU A 3 0.90 -32.67 5.76
C GLU A 3 1.64 -31.33 5.88
N GLY A 4 1.29 -30.40 4.99
CA GLY A 4 1.73 -29.02 5.08
C GLY A 4 1.24 -28.48 6.42
N ARG A 5 2.16 -28.21 7.35
CA ARG A 5 1.84 -27.46 8.56
C ARG A 5 1.42 -26.07 8.11
N HIS A 6 0.12 -25.84 8.03
CA HIS A 6 -0.41 -24.50 7.89
C HIS A 6 -0.12 -23.77 9.20
N ALA A 7 0.95 -22.98 9.22
CA ALA A 7 1.23 -22.06 10.31
C ALA A 7 0.42 -20.79 10.05
N SER A 8 -0.61 -20.56 10.84
CA SER A 8 -1.26 -19.24 10.91
C SER A 8 -0.35 -18.34 11.74
N ILE A 9 0.14 -17.27 11.12
CA ILE A 9 0.90 -16.23 11.83
C ILE A 9 0.06 -14.96 11.87
N CYS A 10 0.21 -14.18 12.94
CA CYS A 10 -0.37 -12.85 13.00
C CYS A 10 0.45 -11.92 12.11
N ALA A 11 -0.23 -11.19 11.23
CA ALA A 11 0.38 -10.11 10.46
C ALA A 11 0.07 -8.75 11.09
N THR A 12 1.03 -7.84 11.02
CA THR A 12 0.85 -6.45 11.39
C THR A 12 0.17 -5.72 10.25
N VAL A 13 -0.98 -5.11 10.52
CA VAL A 13 -1.68 -4.28 9.52
C VAL A 13 -1.09 -2.88 9.53
N TYR A 14 -0.56 -2.46 8.40
CA TYR A 14 -0.08 -1.11 8.13
C TYR A 14 -1.14 -0.32 7.37
N GLY A 15 -1.41 0.90 7.82
CA GLY A 15 -2.49 1.75 7.32
C GLY A 15 -3.83 1.53 8.02
N ARG A 16 -4.94 1.78 7.32
CA ARG A 16 -6.29 1.64 7.87
C ARG A 16 -6.80 0.22 7.60
N ASP A 17 -7.09 -0.52 8.67
CA ASP A 17 -7.73 -1.82 8.60
C ASP A 17 -9.16 -1.70 8.03
N CYS A 18 -9.26 -1.89 6.71
CA CYS A 18 -10.52 -1.84 5.99
C CYS A 18 -11.33 -3.15 6.07
N GLN A 19 -10.78 -4.21 6.68
CA GLN A 19 -11.55 -5.42 7.00
C GLN A 19 -12.35 -5.24 8.31
N GLN A 20 -11.78 -4.57 9.30
CA GLN A 20 -12.46 -4.24 10.56
C GLN A 20 -13.30 -2.97 10.45
N SER A 21 -12.82 -1.96 9.73
CA SER A 21 -13.50 -0.66 9.57
C SER A 21 -13.81 -0.39 8.10
N PRO A 22 -15.08 -0.52 7.65
CA PRO A 22 -15.41 -0.34 6.23
C PRO A 22 -15.02 1.05 5.72
N CYS A 23 -14.49 1.10 4.51
CA CYS A 23 -14.12 2.35 3.86
C CYS A 23 -15.37 3.21 3.56
N PRO A 24 -15.27 4.56 3.67
CA PRO A 24 -16.35 5.46 3.26
C PRO A 24 -16.67 5.35 1.76
N GLN A 25 -17.87 5.76 1.34
CA GLN A 25 -18.42 5.53 -0.01
C GLN A 25 -17.44 5.87 -1.15
N ASP A 26 -17.48 5.05 -2.20
CA ASP A 26 -16.62 5.12 -3.40
C ASP A 26 -15.12 4.84 -3.16
N GLN A 27 -14.77 4.27 -2.01
CA GLN A 27 -13.44 3.72 -1.75
C GLN A 27 -13.46 2.18 -1.73
N VAL A 28 -12.42 1.59 -2.30
CA VAL A 28 -12.15 0.15 -2.25
C VAL A 28 -11.05 -0.12 -1.23
N CYS A 29 -11.19 -1.25 -0.52
CA CYS A 29 -10.17 -1.74 0.38
C CYS A 29 -9.05 -2.36 -0.46
N GLN A 30 -7.95 -1.62 -0.64
CA GLN A 30 -6.75 -2.18 -1.23
C GLN A 30 -6.01 -2.96 -0.15
N PHE A 31 -5.90 -4.25 -0.40
CA PHE A 31 -5.17 -5.20 0.41
C PHE A 31 -3.93 -5.61 -0.38
N GLN A 32 -2.76 -5.36 0.19
CA GLN A 32 -1.49 -5.81 -0.36
C GLN A 32 -0.77 -6.68 0.67
N ASP A 33 -0.63 -7.97 0.37
CA ASP A 33 0.15 -8.96 1.12
C ASP A 33 1.41 -9.41 0.36
N TYR A 34 1.55 -9.00 -0.90
CA TYR A 34 2.61 -9.45 -1.80
C TYR A 34 3.54 -8.33 -2.32
N PRO A 35 4.87 -8.56 -2.41
CA PRO A 35 5.63 -9.68 -1.84
C PRO A 35 6.30 -9.27 -0.51
N GLN A 36 5.91 -9.95 0.57
CA GLN A 36 6.66 -10.12 1.81
C GLN A 36 7.16 -8.86 2.57
N PRO A 37 7.05 -8.89 3.90
CA PRO A 37 7.13 -10.10 4.72
C PRO A 37 5.75 -10.67 5.10
N VAL A 38 5.71 -11.96 5.41
CA VAL A 38 4.46 -12.70 5.73
C VAL A 38 3.79 -12.25 7.04
N ASP A 39 4.53 -11.50 7.85
CA ASP A 39 4.09 -10.90 9.12
C ASP A 39 3.64 -9.44 8.95
N ALA A 40 3.48 -8.95 7.72
CA ALA A 40 3.01 -7.60 7.42
C ALA A 40 1.97 -7.61 6.30
N VAL A 41 0.93 -6.82 6.47
CA VAL A 41 -0.10 -6.60 5.46
C VAL A 41 -0.35 -5.10 5.37
N TRP A 42 -0.49 -4.59 4.17
CA TRP A 42 -0.85 -3.20 3.93
C TRP A 42 -2.30 -3.11 3.54
N MET A 43 -3.05 -2.33 4.31
CA MET A 43 -4.46 -2.07 4.05
C MET A 43 -4.69 -0.57 3.97
N GLN A 44 -5.34 -0.15 2.90
CA GLN A 44 -5.75 1.24 2.76
C GLN A 44 -7.06 1.36 1.99
N CYS A 45 -7.82 2.37 2.36
CA CYS A 45 -8.99 2.78 1.60
C CYS A 45 -8.54 3.71 0.48
N ILE A 46 -8.67 3.26 -0.76
CA ILE A 46 -8.33 4.05 -1.95
C ILE A 46 -9.58 4.30 -2.77
N SER A 47 -9.67 5.46 -3.39
CA SER A 47 -10.69 5.69 -4.41
C SER A 47 -10.23 5.11 -5.74
N THR A 48 -11.17 4.69 -6.57
CA THR A 48 -10.86 4.37 -7.97
C THR A 48 -10.84 5.65 -8.80
N CYS A 49 -10.00 5.70 -9.83
CA CYS A 49 -9.91 6.82 -10.76
C CYS A 49 -9.91 6.34 -12.20
N GLY A 50 -10.23 7.25 -13.13
CA GLY A 50 -10.22 6.96 -14.57
C GLY A 50 -11.57 7.20 -15.23
N GLN A 51 -11.79 6.55 -16.38
CA GLN A 51 -12.94 6.84 -17.22
C GLN A 51 -14.24 6.35 -16.57
N GLY A 52 -15.03 7.29 -16.03
CA GLY A 52 -16.29 7.02 -15.33
C GLY A 52 -16.20 7.04 -13.80
N ALA A 53 -15.04 7.33 -13.22
CA ALA A 53 -14.84 7.50 -11.78
C ALA A 53 -14.51 8.97 -11.44
N PRO A 54 -14.82 9.44 -10.22
CA PRO A 54 -14.41 10.77 -9.77
C PRO A 54 -12.88 10.92 -9.75
N PRO A 55 -12.36 12.16 -9.85
CA PRO A 55 -10.93 12.40 -9.68
C PRO A 55 -10.47 12.04 -8.27
N CYS A 56 -9.20 11.65 -8.17
CA CYS A 56 -8.57 11.35 -6.89
C CYS A 56 -8.60 12.58 -5.95
N PRO A 57 -8.79 12.39 -4.63
CA PRO A 57 -8.76 13.48 -3.66
C PRO A 57 -7.40 14.21 -3.65
N GLU A 58 -7.39 15.45 -3.15
CA GLU A 58 -6.15 16.23 -3.05
C GLU A 58 -5.08 15.48 -2.27
N GLY A 59 -3.84 15.49 -2.77
CA GLY A 59 -2.73 14.72 -2.19
C GLY A 59 -2.70 13.25 -2.61
N THR A 60 -3.51 12.82 -3.59
CA THR A 60 -3.44 11.47 -4.17
C THR A 60 -3.31 11.52 -5.70
N VAL A 61 -2.69 10.49 -6.27
CA VAL A 61 -2.40 10.39 -7.71
C VAL A 61 -3.07 9.15 -8.28
N CYS A 62 -3.61 9.28 -9.48
CA CYS A 62 -4.22 8.17 -10.20
C CYS A 62 -3.14 7.28 -10.80
N HIS A 63 -3.07 6.03 -10.39
CA HIS A 63 -2.18 5.02 -10.92
C HIS A 63 -2.94 3.72 -11.11
N LEU A 64 -2.90 3.13 -12.31
CA LEU A 64 -3.62 1.88 -12.62
C LEU A 64 -5.11 1.86 -12.21
N TYR A 65 -5.80 3.00 -12.37
CA TYR A 65 -7.21 3.19 -11.97
C TYR A 65 -7.45 3.22 -10.45
N GLU A 66 -6.38 3.36 -9.66
CA GLU A 66 -6.39 3.43 -8.20
C GLU A 66 -5.75 4.75 -7.73
N CYS A 67 -6.38 5.42 -6.77
CA CYS A 67 -5.84 6.62 -6.16
C CYS A 67 -4.86 6.25 -5.06
N HIS A 68 -3.57 6.43 -5.33
CA HIS A 68 -2.52 6.22 -4.33
C HIS A 68 -2.13 7.55 -3.66
N PRO A 69 -1.73 7.54 -2.38
CA PRO A 69 -1.17 8.73 -1.73
C PRO A 69 0.03 9.24 -2.52
N ALA A 70 -0.02 10.52 -2.89
CA ALA A 70 1.09 11.20 -3.53
C ALA A 70 2.15 11.47 -2.46
N CYS A 71 3.41 11.30 -2.83
CA CYS A 71 4.53 11.63 -1.96
C CYS A 71 5.55 12.42 -2.76
N THR A 72 6.48 13.08 -2.07
CA THR A 72 7.64 13.69 -2.72
C THR A 72 8.90 13.05 -2.17
N PRO A 73 9.97 12.93 -2.96
CA PRO A 73 11.24 12.38 -2.48
C PRO A 73 11.87 13.25 -1.38
N GLU A 74 11.56 14.55 -1.37
CA GLU A 74 11.98 15.49 -0.31
C GLU A 74 11.21 15.29 0.99
N ASP A 75 9.98 14.76 0.93
CA ASP A 75 9.12 14.48 2.07
C ASP A 75 8.71 12.99 2.10
N ALA A 76 9.71 12.12 2.25
CA ALA A 76 9.50 10.68 2.41
C ALA A 76 8.65 10.33 3.66
N SER A 77 8.53 11.26 4.60
CA SER A 77 7.69 11.17 5.81
C SER A 77 6.20 11.34 5.53
N SER A 78 5.81 11.76 4.32
CA SER A 78 4.41 11.87 3.93
C SER A 78 3.70 10.52 3.79
N CYS A 79 4.47 9.42 3.70
CA CYS A 79 3.91 8.08 3.66
C CYS A 79 3.66 7.53 5.06
N GLU A 80 2.54 6.82 5.21
CA GLU A 80 2.23 6.06 6.42
C GLU A 80 3.34 5.06 6.76
N PRO A 81 3.55 4.73 8.05
CA PRO A 81 4.54 3.75 8.44
C PRO A 81 4.31 2.41 7.71
N GLY A 82 5.40 1.86 7.16
CA GLY A 82 5.34 0.67 6.31
C GLY A 82 5.23 0.98 4.81
N PHE A 83 4.93 2.21 4.42
CA PHE A 83 4.96 2.64 3.02
C PHE A 83 6.23 3.47 2.74
N THR A 84 6.73 3.38 1.53
CA THR A 84 7.87 4.17 1.05
C THR A 84 7.47 4.95 -0.18
N CYS A 85 8.05 6.14 -0.33
CA CYS A 85 7.84 6.95 -1.51
C CYS A 85 8.62 6.36 -2.69
N HIS A 86 7.92 5.84 -3.69
CA HIS A 86 8.55 5.21 -4.84
C HIS A 86 7.85 5.59 -6.14
N ARG A 87 8.64 5.71 -7.21
CA ARG A 87 8.15 5.78 -8.58
C ARG A 87 8.86 4.71 -9.41
N LYS A 88 8.11 3.98 -10.24
CA LYS A 88 8.67 2.93 -11.09
C LYS A 88 9.41 3.51 -12.31
N THR A 89 8.93 4.63 -12.85
CA THR A 89 9.53 5.34 -13.99
C THR A 89 9.47 6.85 -13.78
N ASP A 90 10.30 7.62 -14.47
CA ASP A 90 10.26 9.11 -14.41
C ASP A 90 8.95 9.70 -14.96
N GLN A 91 8.20 8.92 -15.74
CA GLN A 91 6.89 9.29 -16.26
C GLN A 91 5.76 9.01 -15.26
N GLU A 92 6.02 8.21 -14.22
CA GLU A 92 5.03 7.91 -13.19
C GLU A 92 5.10 8.92 -12.03
N PRO A 93 3.94 9.30 -11.47
CA PRO A 93 3.92 10.13 -10.28
C PRO A 93 4.52 9.37 -9.09
N TRP A 94 5.19 10.13 -8.22
CA TRP A 94 5.62 9.64 -6.92
C TRP A 94 4.43 9.24 -6.07
N ARG A 95 4.46 8.02 -5.55
CA ARG A 95 3.38 7.47 -4.74
C ARG A 95 3.93 6.67 -3.57
N CYS A 96 3.15 6.60 -2.51
CA CYS A 96 3.42 5.69 -1.42
C CYS A 96 3.12 4.25 -1.89
N VAL A 97 4.16 3.42 -1.92
CA VAL A 97 4.03 1.99 -2.17
C VAL A 97 4.37 1.22 -0.89
N PRO A 98 3.77 0.04 -0.67
CA PRO A 98 4.20 -0.86 0.39
C PRO A 98 5.71 -1.06 0.31
N THR A 99 6.39 -0.91 1.44
CA THR A 99 7.84 -1.16 1.50
C THR A 99 8.01 -2.66 1.68
N PRO A 100 8.33 -3.45 0.62
CA PRO A 100 8.71 -4.82 0.86
C PRO A 100 9.92 -4.79 1.79
N ARG A 101 9.97 -5.69 2.76
CA ARG A 101 11.12 -5.80 3.68
C ARG A 101 12.30 -6.46 2.94
N ALA A 102 12.73 -5.86 1.83
CA ALA A 102 13.99 -6.17 1.20
C ALA A 102 15.04 -5.24 1.83
N THR A 103 15.88 -5.83 2.70
CA THR A 103 17.06 -5.24 3.37
C THR A 103 16.87 -4.61 4.76
N ALA A 104 16.09 -5.26 5.64
CA ALA A 104 16.49 -5.31 7.06
C ALA A 104 17.66 -6.29 7.25
N ASN A 105 18.73 -6.11 6.48
CA ASN A 105 20.04 -6.76 6.65
C ASN A 105 21.03 -6.02 5.76
N SER A 106 21.47 -4.86 6.22
CA SER A 106 22.81 -4.38 5.94
C SER A 106 23.43 -4.02 7.28
N SER A 107 24.54 -4.71 7.57
CA SER A 107 25.49 -4.55 8.68
C SER A 107 25.14 -5.25 10.00
N PRO A 108 26.14 -5.75 10.75
CA PRO A 108 27.54 -5.31 10.82
C PRO A 108 28.47 -5.77 9.69
#